data_AF-A0A1Q7RI69-F1
#
_entry.id   AF-A0A1Q7RI69-F1
#
_cell.length_a   1.000
_cell.length_b   1.000
_cell.length_c   1.000
_cell.angle_alpha   90.00
_cell.angle_beta   90.00
_cell.angle_gamma   90.00
#
_symmetry.space_group_name_H-M   'P 1'
#
loop_
_entity.id
_entity.type
_entity.pdbx_description
1 polymer ?
#
loop_
_entity_poly.entity_id
_entity_poly.type
_entity_poly.pdbx_seq_one_letter_code
_entity_poly.pdbx_strand_id
1 'polypeptide(L)'
;MTQATIVEKHLATVTNGQLNKCTRLIDNRGVAYYKVANSKGALGHDGNLIEYTVTASRHGGIWYIACTCKSGKSNSGICWHKKASVAHGQEFKAAQLQKQLNEMTELQLAASTVAPAMVAPAHIELVSKAELARQRKQADAYSRHVHAGLDAIADMKAMRAAMTRKAS
;
A
#
# COMPACT_ATOMS: atom_id res chain seq x y z
N MET A 1 -17.52 9.09 -2.46
CA MET A 1 -17.08 7.74 -2.04
C MET A 1 -17.37 6.76 -3.17
N THR A 2 -16.45 5.86 -3.49
CA THR A 2 -16.61 4.89 -4.61
C THR A 2 -17.40 3.66 -4.15
N GLN A 3 -18.07 2.94 -5.06
CA GLN A 3 -18.80 1.72 -4.70
C GLN A 3 -17.87 0.66 -4.07
N ALA A 4 -16.61 0.60 -4.50
CA ALA A 4 -15.58 -0.24 -3.91
C ALA A 4 -15.29 0.12 -2.42
N THR A 5 -15.18 1.41 -2.08
CA THR A 5 -14.93 1.82 -0.69
C THR A 5 -16.11 1.55 0.25
N ILE A 6 -17.34 1.47 -0.28
CA ILE A 6 -18.50 1.07 0.53
C ILE A 6 -18.50 -0.44 0.75
N VAL A 7 -18.17 -1.24 -0.28
CA VAL A 7 -18.05 -2.70 -0.13
C VAL A 7 -16.93 -3.07 0.85
N GLU A 8 -15.79 -2.36 0.81
CA GLU A 8 -14.65 -2.55 1.72
C GLU A 8 -15.02 -2.32 3.19
N LYS A 9 -15.88 -1.35 3.49
CA LYS A 9 -16.36 -1.09 4.86
C LYS A 9 -17.22 -2.22 5.44
N HIS A 10 -17.74 -3.13 4.61
CA HIS A 10 -18.61 -4.23 5.04
C HIS A 10 -17.92 -5.60 5.06
N LEU A 11 -16.59 -5.65 4.87
CA LEU A 11 -15.83 -6.91 4.79
C LEU A 11 -15.73 -7.66 6.11
N ALA A 12 -15.83 -6.99 7.26
CA ALA A 12 -15.83 -7.61 8.59
C ALA A 12 -16.98 -8.61 8.82
N THR A 13 -17.96 -8.67 7.91
CA THR A 13 -19.10 -9.59 7.96
C THR A 13 -18.95 -10.85 7.12
N VAL A 14 -17.81 -11.03 6.43
CA VAL A 14 -17.55 -12.20 5.59
C VAL A 14 -16.83 -13.28 6.40
N THR A 15 -17.42 -14.48 6.50
CA THR A 15 -16.81 -15.61 7.22
C THR A 15 -15.91 -16.44 6.31
N ASN A 16 -14.97 -17.20 6.89
CA ASN A 16 -14.12 -18.12 6.11
C ASN A 16 -14.93 -19.14 5.29
N GLY A 17 -16.06 -19.62 5.83
CA GLY A 17 -16.97 -20.51 5.09
C GLY A 17 -17.64 -19.84 3.88
N GLN A 18 -17.77 -18.51 3.86
CA GLN A 18 -18.26 -17.74 2.71
C GLN A 18 -17.15 -17.45 1.70
N LEU A 19 -15.91 -17.29 2.14
CA LEU A 19 -14.73 -17.16 1.28
C LEU A 19 -14.46 -18.45 0.51
N ASN A 20 -14.58 -19.61 1.16
CA ASN A 20 -14.39 -20.92 0.51
C ASN A 20 -15.42 -21.20 -0.61
N LYS A 21 -16.50 -20.41 -0.68
CA LYS A 21 -17.51 -20.47 -1.75
C LYS A 21 -17.21 -19.52 -2.92
N CYS A 22 -16.08 -18.84 -2.89
CA CYS A 22 -15.64 -17.87 -3.88
C CYS A 22 -14.40 -18.41 -4.60
N THR A 23 -14.46 -18.46 -5.93
CA THR A 23 -13.33 -18.87 -6.76
C THR A 23 -12.96 -17.74 -7.70
N ARG A 24 -11.68 -17.34 -7.68
CA ARG A 24 -11.13 -16.38 -8.63
C ARG A 24 -10.76 -17.09 -9.93
N LEU A 25 -11.23 -16.55 -11.06
CA LEU A 25 -11.00 -17.06 -12.40
C LEU A 25 -10.45 -15.94 -13.29
N ILE A 26 -9.83 -16.33 -14.40
CA ILE A 26 -9.31 -15.42 -15.43
C ILE A 26 -9.94 -15.84 -16.75
N ASP A 27 -10.47 -14.87 -17.50
CA ASP A 27 -11.02 -15.14 -18.83
C ASP A 27 -9.92 -15.24 -19.90
N ASN A 28 -10.32 -15.57 -21.13
CA ASN A 28 -9.40 -15.69 -22.27
C ASN A 28 -8.72 -14.36 -22.68
N ARG A 29 -9.13 -13.23 -22.10
CA ARG A 29 -8.55 -11.90 -22.31
C ARG A 29 -7.67 -11.47 -21.14
N GLY A 30 -7.44 -12.35 -20.16
CA GLY A 30 -6.65 -12.04 -18.96
C GLY A 30 -7.41 -11.23 -17.92
N VAL A 31 -8.73 -11.06 -18.05
CA VAL A 31 -9.55 -10.30 -17.11
C VAL A 31 -10.02 -11.21 -15.97
N ALA A 32 -9.77 -10.77 -14.74
CA ALA A 32 -10.18 -11.51 -13.55
C ALA A 32 -11.67 -11.34 -13.26
N TYR A 33 -12.34 -12.43 -12.92
CA TYR A 33 -13.71 -12.45 -12.42
C TYR A 33 -13.84 -13.51 -11.31
N TYR A 34 -14.95 -13.49 -10.58
CA TYR A 34 -15.20 -14.43 -9.51
C TYR A 34 -16.49 -15.21 -9.77
N LYS A 35 -16.46 -16.50 -9.45
CA LYS A 35 -17.64 -17.34 -9.27
C LYS A 35 -17.89 -17.50 -7.80
N VAL A 36 -19.11 -17.22 -7.36
CA VAL A 36 -19.48 -17.27 -5.95
C VAL A 36 -20.75 -18.11 -5.81
N ALA A 37 -20.62 -19.27 -5.18
CA ALA A 37 -21.75 -20.15 -4.91
C ALA A 37 -22.74 -19.50 -3.95
N ASN A 38 -24.04 -19.75 -4.14
CA ASN A 38 -25.08 -19.19 -3.28
C ASN A 38 -24.87 -19.56 -1.79
N SER A 39 -25.32 -18.67 -0.90
CA SER A 39 -25.07 -18.83 0.54
C SER A 39 -25.79 -20.06 1.13
N LYS A 40 -26.91 -20.47 0.54
CA LYS A 40 -27.79 -21.55 1.02
C LYS A 40 -27.38 -22.95 0.56
N GLY A 41 -26.36 -23.09 -0.30
CA GLY A 41 -26.00 -24.38 -0.88
C GLY A 41 -27.06 -24.95 -1.84
N ALA A 42 -27.97 -24.13 -2.33
CA ALA A 42 -29.07 -24.56 -3.19
C ALA A 42 -28.58 -25.03 -4.56
N LEU A 43 -29.17 -26.11 -5.07
CA LEU A 43 -28.90 -26.61 -6.42
C LEU A 43 -29.86 -25.96 -7.43
N GLY A 44 -29.39 -25.79 -8.66
CA GLY A 44 -30.18 -25.39 -9.80
C GLY A 44 -31.00 -26.56 -10.34
N HIS A 45 -31.82 -26.28 -11.36
CA HIS A 45 -32.64 -27.30 -12.03
C HIS A 45 -31.82 -28.39 -12.74
N ASP A 46 -30.55 -28.10 -13.01
CA ASP A 46 -29.57 -29.01 -13.59
C ASP A 46 -28.83 -29.87 -12.55
N GLY A 47 -29.18 -29.73 -11.26
CA GLY A 47 -28.51 -30.43 -10.16
C GLY A 47 -27.17 -29.82 -9.73
N ASN A 48 -26.73 -28.73 -10.38
CA ASN A 48 -25.47 -28.06 -10.04
C ASN A 48 -25.67 -26.98 -8.97
N LEU A 49 -24.62 -26.68 -8.21
CA LEU A 49 -24.66 -25.59 -7.23
C LEU A 49 -24.94 -24.26 -7.93
N ILE A 50 -25.92 -23.48 -7.46
CA ILE A 50 -26.20 -22.17 -8.04
C ILE A 50 -25.03 -21.24 -7.73
N GLU A 51 -24.38 -20.72 -8.77
CA GLU A 51 -23.27 -19.77 -8.70
C GLU A 51 -23.60 -18.44 -9.37
N TYR A 52 -23.02 -17.37 -8.83
CA TYR A 52 -23.12 -16.03 -9.39
C TYR A 52 -21.76 -15.53 -9.84
N THR A 53 -21.75 -14.82 -10.96
CA THR A 53 -20.55 -14.19 -11.49
C THR A 53 -20.43 -12.78 -10.92
N VAL A 54 -19.24 -12.43 -10.45
CA VAL A 54 -18.89 -11.09 -10.00
C VAL A 54 -17.73 -10.57 -10.86
N THR A 55 -17.93 -9.41 -11.46
CA THR A 55 -16.93 -8.75 -12.31
C THR A 55 -16.59 -7.38 -11.74
N ALA A 56 -15.34 -6.96 -11.97
CA ALA A 56 -14.88 -5.62 -11.65
C ALA A 56 -14.46 -4.91 -12.94
N SER A 57 -14.96 -3.70 -13.17
CA SER A 57 -14.54 -2.85 -14.27
C SER A 57 -14.06 -1.49 -13.74
N ARG A 58 -13.23 -0.81 -14.52
CA ARG A 58 -12.70 0.51 -14.17
C ARG A 58 -13.14 1.53 -15.22
N HIS A 59 -13.87 2.55 -14.80
CA HIS A 59 -14.31 3.65 -15.67
C HIS A 59 -13.94 4.99 -15.02
N GLY A 60 -13.24 5.86 -15.73
CA GLY A 60 -12.83 7.17 -15.20
C GLY A 60 -12.00 7.09 -13.91
N GLY A 61 -11.18 6.04 -13.75
CA GLY A 61 -10.41 5.79 -12.53
C GLY A 61 -11.19 5.13 -11.39
N ILE A 62 -12.51 5.01 -11.49
CA ILE A 62 -13.41 4.45 -10.49
C ILE A 62 -13.64 2.96 -10.76
N TRP A 63 -13.54 2.13 -9.71
CA TRP A 63 -13.89 0.72 -9.77
C TRP A 63 -15.39 0.49 -9.55
N TYR A 64 -15.98 -0.27 -10.45
CA TYR A 64 -17.37 -0.71 -10.43
C TYR A 64 -17.41 -2.23 -10.27
N ILE A 65 -18.27 -2.70 -9.37
CA ILE A 65 -18.41 -4.14 -9.10
C ILE A 65 -19.84 -4.56 -9.45
N ALA A 66 -19.95 -5.44 -10.44
CA ALA A 66 -21.23 -6.00 -10.88
C ALA A 66 -21.37 -7.45 -10.40
N CYS A 67 -22.60 -7.88 -10.12
CA CYS A 67 -22.89 -9.25 -9.73
C CYS A 67 -24.18 -9.72 -10.39
N THR A 68 -24.21 -10.97 -10.87
CA THR A 68 -25.37 -11.53 -11.58
C THR A 68 -26.53 -11.95 -10.67
N CYS A 69 -26.37 -11.90 -9.34
CA CYS A 69 -27.47 -12.23 -8.42
C CYS A 69 -28.58 -11.17 -8.43
N LYS A 70 -29.79 -11.55 -7.97
CA LYS A 70 -30.95 -10.65 -7.92
C LYS A 70 -30.63 -9.32 -7.22
N SER A 71 -30.01 -9.38 -6.04
CA SER A 71 -29.60 -8.20 -5.27
C SER A 71 -28.43 -7.42 -5.89
N GLY A 72 -27.64 -8.06 -6.74
CA GLY A 72 -26.51 -7.45 -7.45
C GLY A 72 -26.95 -6.69 -8.70
N LYS A 73 -28.06 -7.12 -9.30
CA LYS A 73 -28.77 -6.48 -10.43
C LYS A 73 -29.65 -5.31 -9.98
N SER A 74 -30.14 -5.31 -8.74
CA SER A 74 -30.86 -4.18 -8.16
C SER A 74 -29.91 -3.04 -7.72
N ASN A 75 -30.40 -1.80 -7.78
CA ASN A 75 -29.66 -0.58 -7.37
C ASN A 75 -29.28 -0.52 -5.87
N SER A 76 -29.58 -1.56 -5.08
CA SER A 76 -29.23 -1.68 -3.65
C SER A 76 -27.72 -1.75 -3.38
N GLY A 77 -26.88 -1.72 -4.41
CA GLY A 77 -25.44 -1.41 -4.32
C GLY A 77 -24.55 -2.56 -3.85
N ILE A 78 -24.98 -3.37 -2.87
CA ILE A 78 -24.12 -4.35 -2.18
C ILE A 78 -24.87 -5.66 -1.96
N CYS A 79 -24.29 -6.76 -2.45
CA CYS A 79 -24.73 -8.12 -2.14
C CYS A 79 -23.56 -8.89 -1.54
N TRP A 80 -23.85 -10.00 -0.85
CA TRP A 80 -22.80 -10.77 -0.19
C TRP A 80 -21.76 -11.34 -1.17
N HIS A 81 -22.13 -11.69 -2.41
CA HIS A 81 -21.18 -12.15 -3.43
C HIS A 81 -20.15 -11.06 -3.78
N LYS A 82 -20.56 -9.79 -3.86
CA LYS A 82 -19.63 -8.66 -4.06
C LYS A 82 -18.68 -8.54 -2.88
N LYS A 83 -19.18 -8.66 -1.64
CA LYS A 83 -18.35 -8.63 -0.42
C LYS A 83 -17.33 -9.77 -0.39
N ALA A 84 -17.77 -11.00 -0.65
CA ALA A 84 -16.90 -12.18 -0.70
C ALA A 84 -15.83 -12.05 -1.78
N SER A 85 -16.18 -11.57 -2.98
CA SER A 85 -15.23 -11.37 -4.08
C SER A 85 -14.17 -10.31 -3.77
N VAL A 86 -14.56 -9.22 -3.08
CA VAL A 86 -13.60 -8.20 -2.65
C VAL A 86 -12.67 -8.73 -1.56
N ALA A 87 -13.20 -9.43 -0.55
CA ALA A 87 -12.40 -10.05 0.49
C ALA A 87 -11.39 -11.07 -0.10
N HIS A 88 -11.85 -11.97 -0.96
CA HIS A 88 -10.98 -12.92 -1.65
C HIS A 88 -9.93 -12.20 -2.54
N GLY A 89 -10.30 -11.08 -3.16
CA GLY A 89 -9.36 -10.26 -3.92
C GLY A 89 -8.27 -9.61 -3.06
N GLN A 90 -8.58 -9.24 -1.82
CA GLN A 90 -7.61 -8.72 -0.87
C GLN A 90 -6.66 -9.81 -0.36
N GLU A 91 -7.19 -10.99 -0.04
CA GLU A 91 -6.37 -12.15 0.36
C GLU A 91 -5.40 -12.55 -0.75
N PHE A 92 -5.87 -12.58 -2.00
CA PHE A 92 -5.01 -12.86 -3.14
C PHE A 92 -3.88 -11.83 -3.27
N LYS A 93 -4.18 -10.53 -3.13
CA LYS A 93 -3.16 -9.48 -3.18
C LYS A 93 -2.15 -9.59 -2.03
N ALA A 94 -2.62 -9.87 -0.82
CA ALA A 94 -1.76 -10.06 0.35
C ALA A 94 -0.83 -11.26 0.15
N ALA A 95 -1.35 -12.38 -0.36
CA ALA A 95 -0.55 -13.57 -0.66
C ALA A 95 0.51 -13.31 -1.74
N GLN A 96 0.17 -12.55 -2.80
CA GLN A 96 1.13 -12.15 -3.83
C GLN A 96 2.24 -11.26 -3.26
N LEU A 97 1.88 -10.27 -2.44
CA LEU A 97 2.85 -9.39 -1.80
C LEU A 97 3.77 -10.17 -0.84
N GLN A 98 3.23 -11.10 -0.07
CA GLN A 98 4.03 -11.94 0.82
C GLN A 98 5.00 -12.82 0.03
N LYS A 99 4.56 -13.39 -1.10
CA LYS A 99 5.43 -14.18 -1.98
C LYS A 99 6.58 -13.33 -2.51
N GLN A 100 6.30 -12.12 -3.00
CA GLN A 100 7.33 -11.18 -3.46
C GLN A 100 8.32 -10.81 -2.35
N LEU A 101 7.83 -10.60 -1.12
CA LEU A 101 8.69 -10.29 0.02
C LEU A 101 9.61 -11.48 0.37
N ASN A 102 9.09 -12.70 0.33
CA ASN A 102 9.88 -13.91 0.58
C ASN A 102 10.97 -14.08 -0.49
N GLU A 103 10.63 -13.92 -1.77
CA GLU A 103 11.58 -13.98 -2.89
C GLU A 103 12.68 -12.92 -2.74
N MET A 104 12.33 -11.69 -2.37
CA MET A 104 13.32 -10.65 -2.09
C MET A 104 14.24 -11.01 -0.93
N THR A 105 13.70 -11.61 0.13
CA THR A 105 14.47 -12.01 1.31
C THR A 105 15.44 -13.14 0.98
N GLU A 106 15.00 -14.14 0.20
CA GLU A 106 15.85 -15.24 -0.26
C GLU A 106 17.00 -14.75 -1.15
N LEU A 107 16.72 -13.83 -2.08
CA LEU A 107 17.75 -13.19 -2.91
C LEU A 107 18.78 -12.43 -2.07
N GLN A 108 18.32 -11.73 -1.03
CA GLN A 108 19.21 -10.97 -0.15
C GLN A 108 20.08 -11.88 0.72
N LEU A 109 19.54 -13.01 1.19
CA LEU A 109 20.30 -14.02 1.93
C LEU A 109 21.32 -14.71 1.01
N ALA A 110 20.93 -15.08 -0.20
CA ALA A 110 21.83 -15.66 -1.20
C ALA A 110 22.98 -14.70 -1.55
N ALA A 111 22.68 -13.41 -1.77
CA ALA A 111 23.70 -12.38 -2.00
C ALA A 111 24.66 -12.24 -0.81
N SER A 112 24.18 -12.42 0.42
CA SER A 112 25.02 -12.37 1.62
C SER A 112 25.91 -13.61 1.80
N THR A 113 25.51 -14.77 1.27
CA THR A 113 26.31 -16.01 1.31
C THR A 113 27.33 -16.15 0.18
N VAL A 114 27.14 -15.41 -0.93
CA VAL A 114 28.07 -15.41 -2.09
C VAL A 114 29.10 -14.27 -2.00
N ALA A 115 29.13 -13.50 -0.90
CA ALA A 115 30.26 -12.64 -0.60
C ALA A 115 31.40 -13.47 0.00
N PRO A 116 32.46 -13.84 -0.74
CA PRO A 116 33.66 -14.35 -0.11
C PRO A 116 34.24 -13.26 0.77
N ALA A 117 34.67 -13.68 1.96
CA ALA A 117 35.48 -12.94 2.90
C ALA A 117 36.74 -12.37 2.22
N MET A 118 36.68 -11.17 1.65
CA MET A 118 37.86 -10.35 1.30
C MET A 118 37.54 -8.86 1.43
N VAL A 119 37.19 -8.41 2.63
CA VAL A 119 37.54 -7.04 3.04
C VAL A 119 38.21 -7.16 4.39
N ALA A 120 39.53 -7.00 4.41
CA ALA A 120 40.31 -6.94 5.63
C ALA A 120 39.68 -5.92 6.60
N PRO A 121 39.64 -6.22 7.92
CA PRO A 121 38.96 -5.40 8.92
C PRO A 121 39.45 -3.93 8.98
N ALA A 122 40.60 -3.61 8.41
CA ALA A 122 41.13 -2.25 8.34
C ALA A 122 40.31 -1.30 7.43
N HIS A 123 39.63 -1.79 6.39
CA HIS A 123 38.97 -0.91 5.41
C HIS A 123 37.62 -0.36 5.90
N ILE A 124 36.90 -1.10 6.76
CA ILE A 124 35.59 -0.67 7.31
C ILE A 124 35.77 0.45 8.34
N GLU A 125 36.88 0.43 9.09
CA GLU A 125 37.18 1.46 10.09
C GLU A 125 37.60 2.80 9.46
N LEU A 126 38.26 2.77 8.30
CA LEU A 126 38.69 3.97 7.56
C LEU A 126 37.52 4.67 6.86
N VAL A 127 36.61 3.91 6.24
CA VAL A 127 35.43 4.48 5.56
C VAL A 127 34.46 5.10 6.57
N SER A 128 34.28 4.48 7.75
CA SER A 128 33.45 5.04 8.81
C SER A 128 34.03 6.33 9.41
N LYS A 129 35.36 6.40 9.64
CA LYS A 129 36.03 7.63 10.11
C LYS A 129 35.95 8.77 9.09
N ALA A 130 36.14 8.48 7.80
CA ALA A 130 36.04 9.48 6.74
C ALA A 130 34.61 10.03 6.60
N GLU A 131 33.60 9.17 6.71
CA GLU A 131 32.20 9.58 6.64
C GLU A 131 31.77 10.38 7.88
N LEU A 132 32.17 9.98 9.08
CA LEU A 132 31.99 10.78 10.30
C LEU A 132 32.67 12.15 10.21
N ALA A 133 33.86 12.24 9.60
CA ALA A 133 34.54 13.51 9.40
C ALA A 133 33.81 14.42 8.39
N ARG A 134 33.18 13.85 7.34
CA ARG A 134 32.34 14.59 6.39
C ARG A 134 31.07 15.10 7.07
N GLN A 135 30.39 14.25 7.85
CA GLN A 135 29.19 14.63 8.59
C GLN A 135 29.48 15.73 9.62
N ARG A 136 30.62 15.66 10.33
CA ARG A 136 31.06 16.74 11.23
C ARG A 136 31.29 18.05 10.49
N LYS A 137 32.01 18.03 9.36
CA LYS A 137 32.23 19.23 8.54
C LYS A 137 30.92 19.84 8.02
N GLN A 138 29.94 19.02 7.64
CA GLN A 138 28.62 19.49 7.22
C GLN A 138 27.84 20.10 8.39
N ALA A 139 27.87 19.47 9.57
CA ALA A 139 27.25 20.02 10.78
C ALA A 139 27.87 21.36 11.19
N ASP A 140 29.20 21.50 11.14
CA ASP A 140 29.90 22.75 11.45
C ASP A 140 29.57 23.86 10.43
N ALA A 141 29.48 23.51 9.15
CA ALA A 141 29.06 24.43 8.10
C ALA A 141 27.62 24.92 8.31
N TYR A 142 26.71 24.01 8.64
CA TYR A 142 25.31 24.33 8.95
C TYR A 142 25.20 25.23 10.19
N SER A 143 25.92 24.90 11.27
CA SER A 143 25.93 25.68 12.51
C SER A 143 26.41 27.13 12.27
N ARG A 144 27.47 27.33 11.47
CA ARG A 144 27.95 28.68 11.12
C ARG A 144 26.93 29.48 10.31
N HIS A 145 26.20 28.83 9.40
CA HIS A 145 25.14 29.48 8.63
C HIS A 145 23.97 29.91 9.52
N VAL A 146 23.57 29.07 10.47
CA VAL A 146 22.52 29.40 11.43
C VAL A 146 22.93 30.57 12.33
N HIS A 147 24.16 30.56 12.87
CA HIS A 147 24.65 31.67 13.69
C HIS A 147 24.73 32.99 12.91
N ALA A 148 25.28 32.98 11.69
CA ALA A 148 25.32 34.18 10.85
C ALA A 148 23.92 34.73 10.52
N GLY A 149 22.93 33.85 10.32
CA GLY A 149 21.54 34.24 10.12
C GLY A 149 20.90 34.86 11.37
N LEU A 150 21.20 34.32 12.55
CA LEU A 150 20.71 34.86 13.83
C LEU A 150 21.32 36.24 14.14
N ASP A 151 22.62 36.42 13.87
CA ASP A 151 23.31 37.70 14.05
C ASP A 151 22.72 38.78 13.11
N ALA A 152 22.48 38.45 11.85
CA ALA A 152 21.83 39.36 10.90
C ALA A 152 20.41 39.76 11.33
N ILE A 153 19.65 38.84 11.94
CA ILE A 153 18.33 39.14 12.50
C ILE A 153 18.44 40.07 13.73
N ALA A 154 19.44 39.87 14.58
CA ALA A 154 19.69 40.74 15.72
C ALA A 154 20.05 42.17 15.27
N ASP A 155 20.91 42.31 14.25
CA ASP A 155 21.29 43.60 13.67
C ASP A 155 20.09 44.33 13.05
N MET A 156 19.24 43.62 12.29
CA MET A 156 18.02 44.21 11.73
C MET A 156 17.05 44.70 12.83
N LYS A 157 16.93 43.96 13.94
CA LYS A 157 16.13 44.41 15.09
C LYS A 157 16.73 45.64 15.77
N ALA A 158 18.05 45.69 15.92
CA ALA A 158 18.76 46.83 16.49
C ALA A 158 18.60 48.09 15.61
N MET A 159 18.74 47.96 14.29
CA MET A 159 18.50 49.05 13.33
C MET A 159 17.06 49.56 13.40
N ARG A 160 16.08 48.65 13.44
CA ARG A 160 14.66 49.03 13.57
C ARG A 160 14.39 49.77 14.88
N ALA A 161 14.96 49.32 15.99
CA ALA A 161 14.83 49.98 17.29
C ALA A 161 15.52 51.36 17.36
N ALA A 162 16.61 51.55 16.60
CA ALA A 162 17.29 52.84 16.48
C ALA A 162 16.48 53.82 15.61
N MET A 163 15.85 53.34 14.53
CA MET A 163 14.97 54.15 13.69
C MET A 163 13.73 54.62 14.44
N THR A 164 13.13 53.78 15.29
CA THR A 164 11.97 54.17 16.11
C THR A 164 12.30 55.20 17.20
N ARG A 165 13.54 55.23 17.71
CA ARG A 165 13.97 56.24 18.71
C ARG A 165 14.29 57.61 18.12
N LYS A 166 14.57 57.70 16.83
CA LYS A 166 14.79 58.98 16.11
C LYS A 166 13.48 59.66 15.67
N ALA A 167 12.35 58.97 15.81
CA ALA A 167 11.02 59.43 15.39
C ALA A 167 10.13 59.84 16.57
N SER A 168 10.68 59.92 17.79
CA SER A 168 10.07 60.49 19.00
C SER A 168 10.95 61.62 19.50
#